data_AF-A0A9P6MJ23-F1
#
_entry.id   AF-A0A9P6MJ23-F1
#
_cell.length_a   1.000
_cell.length_b   1.000
_cell.length_c   1.000
_cell.angle_alpha   90.00
_cell.angle_beta   90.00
_cell.angle_gamma   90.00
#
_symmetry.space_group_name_H-M   'P 1'
#
loop_
_entity.id
_entity.type
_entity.pdbx_description
1 polymer ?
#
loop_
_entity_poly.entity_id
_entity_poly.type
_entity_poly.pdbx_seq_one_letter_code
_entity_poly.pdbx_strand_id
1 'polypeptide(L)'
;MLGQLHTKLVGMFEKYVEEQLKFIEEARHKTKRKGVLPFMRIFPRFAERMEVLLDGNDDIEARKLITTSYDKLVRMMFESTEAVAKETMDFDDKEQGSHVVNIENMHHFYSELRRRKISNLENYMKYAKSSYERHLESYVRGVVRRTLLKLLDFFDGVEGLVKTKASEDVAFHLTYNKQALKKVVSQYPASVVRKDLAHLYKKIEKHFSSEEEEGLLQVAWRGIQDEFIRQHERFSRLIRECYPDAGVQMEFSMQELLGFFSEIAKTHH
;
A
#
# COMPACT_ATOMS: atom_id res chain seq x y z
N MET A 1 29.28 28.08 -35.17
CA MET A 1 29.04 26.65 -35.45
C MET A 1 28.71 25.87 -34.18
N LEU A 2 29.53 25.94 -33.11
CA LEU A 2 29.23 25.30 -31.80
C LEU A 2 27.93 25.78 -31.13
N GLY A 3 27.66 27.09 -31.09
CA GLY A 3 26.42 27.62 -30.49
C GLY A 3 25.14 27.17 -31.22
N GLN A 4 25.17 27.11 -32.56
CA GLN A 4 24.04 26.62 -33.35
C GLN A 4 23.78 25.13 -33.15
N LEU A 5 24.85 24.34 -32.98
CA LEU A 5 24.74 22.91 -32.67
C LEU A 5 24.17 22.70 -31.27
N HIS A 6 24.62 23.47 -30.28
CA HIS A 6 24.09 23.44 -28.92
C HIS A 6 22.59 23.75 -28.88
N THR A 7 22.15 24.85 -29.52
CA THR A 7 20.71 25.19 -29.62
C THR A 7 19.90 24.08 -30.28
N LYS A 8 20.43 23.43 -31.32
CA LYS A 8 19.76 22.31 -31.98
C LYS A 8 19.61 21.10 -31.06
N LEU A 9 20.65 20.75 -30.31
CA LEU A 9 20.62 19.62 -29.36
C LEU A 9 19.65 19.86 -28.22
N VAL A 10 19.63 21.07 -27.66
CA VAL A 10 18.66 21.47 -26.63
C VAL A 10 17.24 21.30 -27.14
N GLY A 11 16.93 21.86 -28.32
CA GLY A 11 15.59 21.74 -28.91
C GLY A 11 15.19 20.30 -29.23
N MET A 12 16.14 19.44 -29.62
CA MET A 12 15.87 18.01 -29.81
C MET A 12 15.54 17.30 -28.49
N PHE A 13 16.24 17.63 -27.41
CA PHE A 13 15.98 17.06 -26.09
C PHE A 13 14.63 17.53 -25.52
N GLU A 14 14.31 18.82 -25.63
CA GLU A 14 13.02 19.35 -25.20
C GLU A 14 11.86 18.67 -25.94
N LYS A 15 11.97 18.54 -27.26
CA LYS A 15 10.98 17.81 -28.07
C LYS A 15 10.85 16.34 -27.63
N TYR A 16 11.96 15.66 -27.36
CA TYR A 16 11.93 14.30 -26.83
C TYR A 16 11.17 14.23 -25.50
N VAL A 17 11.42 15.17 -24.57
CA VAL A 17 10.72 15.22 -23.28
C VAL A 17 9.21 15.44 -23.48
N GLU A 18 8.81 16.32 -24.38
CA GLU A 18 7.39 16.52 -24.73
C GLU A 18 6.74 15.24 -25.29
N GLU A 19 7.46 14.50 -26.14
CA GLU A 19 6.99 13.21 -26.66
C GLU A 19 6.86 12.17 -25.54
N GLN A 20 7.79 12.12 -24.58
CA GLN A 20 7.68 11.24 -23.42
C GLN A 20 6.48 11.60 -22.53
N LEU A 21 6.22 12.90 -22.31
CA LEU A 21 5.05 13.35 -21.54
C LEU A 21 3.74 12.88 -22.20
N LYS A 22 3.62 13.02 -23.53
CA LYS A 22 2.46 12.51 -24.28
C LYS A 22 2.35 10.99 -24.19
N PHE A 23 3.47 10.27 -24.29
CA PHE A 23 3.47 8.82 -24.15
C PHE A 23 2.97 8.37 -22.77
N ILE A 24 3.42 9.01 -21.69
CA ILE A 24 2.96 8.71 -20.33
C ILE A 24 1.45 8.94 -20.20
N GLU A 25 0.96 10.08 -20.69
CA GLU A 25 -0.46 10.44 -20.67
C GLU A 25 -1.33 9.45 -21.47
N GLU A 26 -0.85 8.99 -22.63
CA GLU A 26 -1.57 8.00 -23.42
C GLU A 26 -1.52 6.59 -22.81
N ALA A 27 -0.36 6.20 -22.26
CA ALA A 27 -0.13 4.87 -21.70
C ALA A 27 -1.10 4.56 -20.55
N ARG A 28 -1.55 5.58 -19.81
CA ARG A 28 -2.52 5.42 -18.72
C ARG A 28 -3.84 4.78 -19.17
N HIS A 29 -4.23 4.95 -20.45
CA HIS A 29 -5.48 4.38 -21.00
C HIS A 29 -5.30 3.00 -21.64
N LYS A 30 -4.06 2.59 -21.93
CA LYS A 30 -3.72 1.38 -22.70
C LYS A 30 -3.12 0.27 -21.85
N THR A 31 -2.65 0.59 -20.65
CA THR A 31 -1.92 -0.34 -19.79
C THR A 31 -2.88 -1.17 -18.94
N LYS A 32 -2.58 -2.46 -18.76
CA LYS A 32 -3.22 -3.28 -17.72
C LYS A 32 -3.07 -2.57 -16.37
N ARG A 33 -4.13 -2.50 -15.57
CA ARG A 33 -4.18 -1.73 -14.34
C ARG A 33 -3.73 -2.58 -13.14
N LYS A 34 -2.69 -3.39 -13.36
CA LYS A 34 -2.08 -4.32 -12.43
C LYS A 34 -0.57 -4.42 -12.71
N GLY A 35 0.26 -4.42 -11.67
CA GLY A 35 1.71 -4.46 -11.79
C GLY A 35 2.34 -3.08 -12.00
N VAL A 36 3.65 -3.07 -12.25
CA VAL A 36 4.40 -1.84 -12.47
C VAL A 36 4.14 -1.29 -13.87
N LEU A 37 3.73 -0.03 -13.94
CA LEU A 37 3.41 0.68 -15.16
C LEU A 37 4.68 0.86 -16.03
N PRO A 38 4.57 0.80 -17.37
CA PRO A 38 5.71 0.88 -18.27
C PRO A 38 6.62 2.09 -18.01
N PHE A 39 6.04 3.26 -17.81
CA PHE A 39 6.82 4.48 -17.55
C PHE A 39 7.53 4.46 -16.18
N MET A 40 6.97 3.79 -15.17
CA MET A 40 7.63 3.59 -13.86
C MET A 40 8.84 2.68 -13.98
N ARG A 41 8.80 1.69 -14.89
CA ARG A 41 9.92 0.77 -15.15
C ARG A 41 11.03 1.41 -15.97
N ILE A 42 10.66 2.23 -16.96
CA ILE A 42 11.59 2.82 -17.92
C ILE A 42 12.38 3.97 -17.29
N PHE A 43 11.69 4.83 -16.52
CA PHE A 43 12.26 6.08 -16.04
C PHE A 43 13.54 5.94 -15.20
N PRO A 44 13.66 5.00 -14.23
CA PRO A 44 14.88 4.87 -13.43
C PRO A 44 16.14 4.58 -14.26
N ARG A 45 15.99 3.80 -15.35
CA ARG A 45 17.10 3.50 -16.28
C ARG A 45 17.46 4.71 -17.13
N PHE A 46 16.45 5.49 -17.55
CA PHE A 46 16.66 6.74 -18.26
C PHE A 46 17.42 7.74 -17.38
N ALA A 47 16.95 7.96 -16.15
CA ALA A 47 17.59 8.88 -15.21
C ALA A 47 19.04 8.47 -14.91
N GLU A 48 19.31 7.17 -14.68
CA GLU A 48 20.68 6.69 -14.46
C GLU A 48 21.62 7.03 -15.63
N ARG A 49 21.18 6.77 -16.87
CA ARG A 49 21.98 7.06 -18.06
C ARG A 49 22.25 8.56 -18.22
N MET A 50 21.25 9.38 -17.94
CA MET A 50 21.38 10.83 -18.00
C MET A 50 22.33 11.35 -16.91
N GLU A 51 22.26 10.82 -15.69
CA GLU A 51 23.21 11.20 -14.63
C GLU A 51 24.64 10.78 -14.94
N VAL A 52 24.86 9.59 -15.53
CA VAL A 52 26.19 9.17 -15.99
C VAL A 52 26.75 10.11 -17.05
N LEU A 53 25.92 10.59 -17.98
CA LEU A 53 26.36 11.56 -19.00
C LEU A 53 26.67 12.94 -18.45
N LEU A 54 26.05 13.30 -17.32
CA LEU A 54 26.27 14.57 -16.66
C LEU A 54 27.39 14.52 -15.61
N ASP A 55 27.87 13.34 -15.24
CA ASP A 55 28.95 13.20 -14.28
C ASP A 55 30.24 13.86 -14.81
N GLY A 56 30.85 14.73 -14.00
CA GLY A 56 31.99 15.54 -14.42
C GLY A 56 31.71 16.59 -15.50
N ASN A 57 30.45 16.84 -15.87
CA ASN A 57 30.07 17.89 -16.83
C ASN A 57 29.78 19.21 -16.11
N ASP A 58 30.57 20.24 -16.42
CA ASP A 58 30.46 21.60 -15.87
C ASP A 58 29.41 22.49 -16.56
N ASP A 59 28.68 21.96 -17.56
CA ASP A 59 27.60 22.68 -18.24
C ASP A 59 26.37 22.83 -17.33
N ILE A 60 26.30 23.99 -16.67
CA ILE A 60 25.22 24.37 -15.75
C ILE A 60 23.86 24.42 -16.46
N GLU A 61 23.80 24.86 -17.72
CA GLU A 61 22.55 24.97 -18.45
C GLU A 61 22.02 23.59 -18.84
N ALA A 62 22.90 22.67 -19.26
CA ALA A 62 22.53 21.27 -19.49
C ALA A 62 22.00 20.60 -18.21
N ARG A 63 22.69 20.80 -17.07
CA ARG A 63 22.24 20.30 -15.76
C ARG A 63 20.85 20.83 -15.40
N LYS A 64 20.63 22.13 -15.57
CA LYS A 64 19.35 22.80 -15.27
C LYS A 64 18.22 22.30 -16.18
N LEU A 65 18.49 22.15 -17.47
CA LEU A 65 17.55 21.62 -18.45
C LEU A 65 17.10 20.20 -18.06
N ILE A 66 18.04 19.31 -17.78
CA ILE A 66 17.74 17.92 -17.43
C ILE A 66 17.00 17.81 -16.09
N THR A 67 17.41 18.59 -15.09
CA THR A 67 16.71 18.65 -13.79
C THR A 67 15.27 19.12 -13.95
N THR A 68 15.04 20.14 -14.78
CA THR A 68 13.69 20.65 -15.09
C THR A 68 12.85 19.61 -15.83
N SER A 69 13.46 18.87 -16.75
CA SER A 69 12.79 17.77 -17.46
C SER A 69 12.42 16.62 -16.54
N TYR A 70 13.25 16.27 -15.56
CA TYR A 70 12.86 15.27 -14.57
C TYR A 70 11.65 15.71 -13.75
N ASP A 71 11.60 16.96 -13.29
CA ASP A 71 10.43 17.46 -12.53
C ASP A 71 9.14 17.29 -13.34
N LYS A 72 9.15 17.69 -14.62
CA LYS A 72 8.00 17.52 -15.53
C LYS A 72 7.61 16.05 -15.70
N LEU A 73 8.59 15.18 -15.98
CA LEU A 73 8.35 13.76 -16.23
C LEU A 73 7.80 13.06 -14.98
N VAL A 74 8.43 13.25 -13.82
CA VAL A 74 8.04 12.56 -12.58
C VAL A 74 6.66 13.01 -12.11
N ARG A 75 6.33 14.30 -12.22
CA ARG A 75 4.98 14.80 -11.92
C ARG A 75 3.93 14.13 -12.80
N MET A 76 4.15 14.11 -14.11
CA MET A 76 3.25 13.45 -15.07
C MET A 76 3.10 11.95 -14.78
N MET A 77 4.19 11.27 -14.41
CA MET A 77 4.16 9.86 -14.02
C MET A 77 3.31 9.63 -12.77
N PHE A 78 3.46 10.45 -11.73
CA PHE A 78 2.69 10.32 -10.49
C PHE A 78 1.21 10.63 -10.70
N GLU A 79 0.89 11.70 -11.43
CA GLU A 79 -0.48 12.06 -11.80
C GLU A 79 -1.16 10.96 -12.62
N SER A 80 -0.43 10.40 -13.59
CA SER A 80 -0.92 9.30 -14.42
C SER A 80 -1.12 8.02 -13.62
N THR A 81 -0.22 7.72 -12.67
CA THR A 81 -0.37 6.54 -11.79
C THR A 81 -1.61 6.66 -10.92
N GLU A 82 -1.87 7.84 -10.35
CA GLU A 82 -3.05 8.08 -9.54
C GLU A 82 -4.34 8.00 -10.37
N ALA A 83 -4.32 8.46 -11.63
CA ALA A 83 -5.43 8.29 -12.56
C ALA A 83 -5.69 6.80 -12.85
N VAL A 84 -4.66 6.02 -13.16
CA VAL A 84 -4.78 4.56 -13.37
C VAL A 84 -5.34 3.86 -12.13
N ALA A 85 -4.84 4.22 -10.94
CA ALA A 85 -5.30 3.67 -9.67
C ALA A 85 -6.80 3.96 -9.45
N LYS A 86 -7.25 5.20 -9.69
CA LYS A 86 -8.67 5.59 -9.57
C LYS A 86 -9.59 4.91 -10.57
N GLU A 87 -9.07 4.52 -11.72
CA GLU A 87 -9.84 3.87 -12.78
C GLU A 87 -9.74 2.35 -12.75
N THR A 88 -8.94 1.76 -11.86
CA THR A 88 -8.72 0.30 -11.86
C THR A 88 -10.00 -0.51 -11.73
N MET A 89 -10.10 -1.54 -12.58
CA MET A 89 -11.20 -2.51 -12.64
C MET A 89 -10.68 -3.95 -12.63
N ASP A 90 -9.35 -4.13 -12.51
CA ASP A 90 -8.68 -5.43 -12.56
C ASP A 90 -8.72 -6.17 -11.20
N PHE A 91 -9.41 -5.60 -10.21
CA PHE A 91 -9.54 -6.12 -8.85
C PHE A 91 -11.01 -6.23 -8.48
N ASP A 92 -11.35 -7.28 -7.72
CA ASP A 92 -12.71 -7.50 -7.19
C ASP A 92 -13.22 -6.31 -6.37
N ASP A 93 -12.30 -5.55 -5.80
CA ASP A 93 -12.59 -4.34 -5.07
C ASP A 93 -11.75 -3.17 -5.58
N LYS A 94 -12.45 -2.14 -6.05
CA LYS A 94 -11.85 -0.95 -6.67
C LYS A 94 -10.97 -0.16 -5.71
N GLU A 95 -11.38 -0.02 -4.45
CA GLU A 95 -10.61 0.73 -3.45
C GLU A 95 -9.31 -0.01 -3.11
N GLN A 96 -9.39 -1.31 -2.85
CA GLN A 96 -8.21 -2.15 -2.64
C GLN A 96 -7.29 -2.16 -3.86
N GLY A 97 -7.85 -2.28 -5.07
CA GLY A 97 -7.09 -2.23 -6.31
C GLY A 97 -6.34 -0.91 -6.47
N SER A 98 -6.98 0.23 -6.16
CA SER A 98 -6.34 1.54 -6.20
C SER A 98 -5.12 1.62 -5.27
N HIS A 99 -5.23 1.04 -4.06
CA HIS A 99 -4.07 0.93 -3.17
C HIS A 99 -2.99 0.01 -3.76
N VAL A 100 -3.33 -1.14 -4.33
CA VAL A 100 -2.35 -2.08 -4.92
C VAL A 100 -1.53 -1.41 -6.02
N VAL A 101 -2.19 -0.71 -6.97
CA VAL A 101 -1.51 0.01 -8.05
C VAL A 101 -0.51 1.02 -7.49
N ASN A 102 -0.93 1.81 -6.50
CA ASN A 102 -0.05 2.80 -5.86
C ASN A 102 1.10 2.16 -5.06
N ILE A 103 0.83 1.05 -4.36
CA ILE A 103 1.86 0.31 -3.60
C ILE A 103 2.94 -0.19 -4.55
N GLU A 104 2.58 -0.91 -5.61
CA GLU A 104 3.53 -1.49 -6.56
C GLU A 104 4.37 -0.41 -7.25
N ASN A 105 3.72 0.63 -7.78
CA ASN A 105 4.39 1.63 -8.60
C ASN A 105 5.26 2.61 -7.80
N MET A 106 4.79 3.04 -6.61
CA MET A 106 5.57 3.95 -5.77
C MET A 106 6.73 3.23 -5.09
N HIS A 107 6.55 1.97 -4.71
CA HIS A 107 7.66 1.14 -4.23
C HIS A 107 8.70 0.93 -5.31
N HIS A 108 8.29 0.56 -6.53
CA HIS A 108 9.20 0.39 -7.67
C HIS A 108 10.06 1.64 -7.90
N PHE A 109 9.41 2.79 -8.03
CA PHE A 109 10.07 4.06 -8.28
C PHE A 109 11.11 4.39 -7.19
N TYR A 110 10.71 4.28 -5.91
CA TYR A 110 11.62 4.51 -4.80
C TYR A 110 12.80 3.53 -4.79
N SER A 111 12.53 2.23 -4.91
CA SER A 111 13.52 1.16 -4.79
C SER A 111 14.53 1.19 -5.94
N GLU A 112 14.08 1.38 -7.18
CA GLU A 112 14.98 1.46 -8.34
C GLU A 112 15.86 2.71 -8.31
N LEU A 113 15.32 3.89 -8.01
CA LEU A 113 16.13 5.11 -7.92
C LEU A 113 17.15 5.04 -6.78
N ARG A 114 16.74 4.49 -5.62
CA ARG A 114 17.64 4.26 -4.49
C ARG A 114 18.77 3.30 -4.85
N ARG A 115 18.45 2.17 -5.51
CA ARG A 115 19.43 1.17 -5.92
C ARG A 115 20.46 1.74 -6.90
N ARG A 116 20.03 2.63 -7.78
CA ARG A 116 20.86 3.32 -8.78
C ARG A 116 21.57 4.57 -8.24
N LYS A 117 21.32 4.95 -6.99
CA LYS A 117 21.92 6.11 -6.30
C LYS A 117 21.67 7.45 -7.00
N ILE A 118 20.48 7.64 -7.55
CA ILE A 118 20.08 8.87 -8.26
C ILE A 118 19.66 9.94 -7.24
N SER A 119 20.64 10.71 -6.75
CA SER A 119 20.48 11.63 -5.61
C SER A 119 19.69 12.89 -5.94
N ASN A 120 19.72 13.37 -7.18
CA ASN A 120 18.99 14.56 -7.61
C ASN A 120 17.46 14.38 -7.64
N LEU A 121 16.96 13.15 -7.45
CA LEU A 121 15.53 12.84 -7.32
C LEU A 121 15.10 12.51 -5.89
N GLU A 122 15.92 12.82 -4.88
CA GLU A 122 15.67 12.45 -3.49
C GLU A 122 14.31 12.93 -2.96
N ASN A 123 13.86 14.12 -3.34
CA ASN A 123 12.56 14.64 -2.94
C ASN A 123 11.39 13.78 -3.46
N TYR A 124 11.48 13.31 -4.71
CA TYR A 124 10.48 12.40 -5.27
C TYR A 124 10.58 11.01 -4.69
N MET A 125 11.79 10.52 -4.39
CA MET A 125 11.97 9.26 -3.67
C MET A 125 11.32 9.29 -2.29
N LYS A 126 11.48 10.39 -1.54
CA LYS A 126 10.81 10.60 -0.24
C LYS A 126 9.29 10.58 -0.40
N TYR A 127 8.77 11.33 -1.38
CA TYR A 127 7.33 11.33 -1.68
C TYR A 127 6.82 9.93 -2.04
N ALA A 128 7.49 9.23 -2.95
CA ALA A 128 7.10 7.90 -3.40
C ALA A 128 7.09 6.91 -2.23
N LYS A 129 8.13 6.92 -1.38
CA LYS A 129 8.19 6.10 -0.17
C LYS A 129 7.00 6.39 0.76
N SER A 130 6.75 7.65 1.09
CA SER A 130 5.62 8.01 1.97
C SER A 130 4.26 7.66 1.35
N SER A 131 4.11 7.78 0.03
CA SER A 131 2.90 7.36 -0.67
C SER A 131 2.71 5.85 -0.58
N TYR A 132 3.76 5.08 -0.88
CA TYR A 132 3.78 3.63 -0.72
C TYR A 132 3.36 3.19 0.69
N GLU A 133 3.99 3.75 1.74
CA GLU A 133 3.70 3.41 3.13
C GLU A 133 2.24 3.71 3.50
N ARG A 134 1.71 4.86 3.09
CA ARG A 134 0.31 5.26 3.31
C ARG A 134 -0.67 4.33 2.60
N HIS A 135 -0.45 4.02 1.32
CA HIS A 135 -1.34 3.12 0.59
C HIS A 135 -1.26 1.69 1.13
N LEU A 136 -0.09 1.22 1.55
CA LEU A 136 0.08 -0.08 2.21
C LEU A 136 -0.70 -0.15 3.53
N GLU A 137 -0.58 0.87 4.37
CA GLU A 137 -1.33 0.96 5.62
C GLU A 137 -2.85 0.94 5.38
N SER A 138 -3.35 1.75 4.44
CA SER A 138 -4.78 1.76 4.09
C SER A 138 -5.25 0.43 3.52
N TYR A 139 -4.45 -0.22 2.65
CA TYR A 139 -4.76 -1.54 2.11
C TYR A 139 -4.88 -2.59 3.22
N VAL A 140 -3.88 -2.65 4.11
CA VAL A 140 -3.84 -3.57 5.27
C VAL A 140 -5.07 -3.36 6.14
N ARG A 141 -5.34 -2.13 6.57
CA ARG A 141 -6.51 -1.81 7.41
C ARG A 141 -7.82 -2.17 6.73
N GLY A 142 -7.97 -1.85 5.44
CA GLY A 142 -9.17 -2.15 4.67
C GLY A 142 -9.40 -3.66 4.51
N VAL A 143 -8.34 -4.43 4.31
CA VAL A 143 -8.38 -5.89 4.25
C VAL A 143 -8.80 -6.48 5.61
N VAL A 144 -8.13 -6.10 6.70
CA VAL A 144 -8.47 -6.60 8.05
C VAL A 144 -9.88 -6.19 8.43
N ARG A 145 -10.30 -4.96 8.10
CA ARG A 145 -11.66 -4.47 8.38
C ARG A 145 -12.73 -5.35 7.77
N ARG A 146 -12.53 -5.85 6.56
CA ARG A 146 -13.51 -6.73 5.91
C ARG A 146 -13.55 -8.10 6.57
N THR A 147 -12.40 -8.66 6.92
CA THR A 147 -12.35 -9.97 7.58
C THR A 147 -12.95 -9.92 8.98
N LEU A 148 -12.71 -8.84 9.74
CA LEU A 148 -13.16 -8.70 11.13
C LEU A 148 -14.37 -7.75 11.31
N LEU A 149 -15.12 -7.47 10.24
CA LEU A 149 -16.11 -6.38 10.20
C LEU A 149 -17.03 -6.32 11.42
N LYS A 150 -17.65 -7.44 11.79
CA LYS A 150 -18.62 -7.47 12.89
C LYS A 150 -17.97 -7.25 14.25
N LEU A 151 -16.75 -7.78 14.46
CA LEU A 151 -15.99 -7.51 15.68
C LEU A 151 -15.60 -6.04 15.77
N LEU A 152 -15.08 -5.48 14.68
CA LEU A 152 -14.69 -4.07 14.63
C LEU A 152 -15.87 -3.15 14.88
N ASP A 153 -16.99 -3.32 14.18
CA ASP A 153 -18.16 -2.46 14.36
C ASP A 153 -18.70 -2.56 15.81
N PHE A 154 -18.66 -3.74 16.43
CA PHE A 154 -19.04 -3.91 17.84
C PHE A 154 -18.09 -3.16 18.79
N PHE A 155 -16.77 -3.38 18.65
CA PHE A 155 -15.78 -2.81 19.56
C PHE A 155 -15.51 -1.33 19.33
N ASP A 156 -15.67 -0.81 18.11
CA ASP A 156 -15.70 0.62 17.80
C ASP A 156 -16.87 1.30 18.55
N GLY A 157 -18.03 0.63 18.59
CA GLY A 157 -19.19 1.08 19.36
C GLY A 157 -18.96 1.07 20.88
N VAL A 158 -18.31 0.01 21.39
CA VAL A 158 -17.89 -0.08 22.80
C VAL A 158 -16.95 1.06 23.18
N GLU A 159 -15.91 1.32 22.39
CA GLU A 159 -14.99 2.43 22.65
C GLU A 159 -15.68 3.79 22.56
N GLY A 160 -16.67 3.95 21.68
CA GLY A 160 -17.52 5.13 21.64
C GLY A 160 -18.25 5.38 22.96
N LEU A 161 -18.75 4.32 23.61
CA LEU A 161 -19.39 4.41 24.92
C LEU A 161 -18.40 4.72 26.04
N VAL A 162 -17.24 4.06 26.06
CA VAL A 162 -16.19 4.28 27.09
C VAL A 162 -15.72 5.73 27.13
N LYS A 163 -15.81 6.47 26.01
CA LYS A 163 -15.50 7.91 25.98
C LYS A 163 -16.49 8.78 26.76
N THR A 164 -17.69 8.28 27.06
CA THR A 164 -18.80 9.05 27.65
C THR A 164 -19.37 8.42 28.92
N LYS A 165 -18.98 7.19 29.25
CA LYS A 165 -19.48 6.39 30.37
C LYS A 165 -18.34 5.62 31.03
N ALA A 166 -18.54 5.23 32.29
CA ALA A 166 -17.61 4.34 32.97
C ALA A 166 -17.57 2.96 32.26
N SER A 167 -16.41 2.32 32.23
CA SER A 167 -16.24 1.03 31.54
C SER A 167 -17.15 -0.05 32.11
N GLU A 168 -17.42 -0.02 33.41
CA GLU A 168 -18.31 -0.96 34.10
C GLU A 168 -19.77 -0.84 33.64
N ASP A 169 -20.18 0.34 33.16
CA ASP A 169 -21.56 0.62 32.72
C ASP A 169 -21.87 0.09 31.32
N VAL A 170 -20.83 -0.17 30.51
CA VAL A 170 -20.98 -0.61 29.11
C VAL A 170 -21.78 -1.92 29.03
N ALA A 171 -21.54 -2.85 29.96
CA ALA A 171 -22.20 -4.15 29.98
C ALA A 171 -23.73 -4.07 30.17
N PHE A 172 -24.26 -2.95 30.68
CA PHE A 172 -25.69 -2.70 30.84
C PHE A 172 -26.32 -2.00 29.63
N HIS A 173 -25.53 -1.56 28.66
CA HIS A 173 -26.04 -0.91 27.46
C HIS A 173 -26.79 -1.90 26.55
N LEU A 174 -28.00 -1.54 26.10
CA LEU A 174 -28.88 -2.44 25.33
C LEU A 174 -28.18 -3.08 24.11
N THR A 175 -27.41 -2.29 23.35
CA THR A 175 -26.72 -2.74 22.12
C THR A 175 -25.41 -3.47 22.35
N TYR A 176 -24.72 -3.20 23.47
CA TYR A 176 -23.36 -3.68 23.72
C TYR A 176 -23.28 -4.47 25.03
N ASN A 177 -24.38 -5.14 25.40
CA ASN A 177 -24.43 -5.95 26.62
C ASN A 177 -23.65 -7.26 26.49
N LYS A 178 -23.55 -8.01 27.59
CA LYS A 178 -22.86 -9.31 27.66
C LYS A 178 -23.36 -10.34 26.63
N GLN A 179 -24.66 -10.36 26.33
CA GLN A 179 -25.23 -11.30 25.35
C GLN A 179 -24.83 -10.93 23.92
N ALA A 180 -24.82 -9.62 23.60
CA ALA A 180 -24.36 -9.11 22.32
C ALA A 180 -22.87 -9.39 22.11
N LEU A 181 -22.03 -9.21 23.16
CA LEU A 181 -20.62 -9.60 23.14
C LEU A 181 -20.45 -11.09 22.82
N LYS A 182 -21.14 -11.97 23.58
CA LYS A 182 -21.06 -13.43 23.36
C LYS A 182 -21.46 -13.81 21.93
N LYS A 183 -22.49 -13.15 21.39
CA LYS A 183 -22.97 -13.39 20.02
C LYS A 183 -21.99 -12.91 18.95
N VAL A 184 -21.30 -11.79 19.13
CA VAL A 184 -20.34 -11.32 18.12
C VAL A 184 -19.07 -12.15 18.13
N VAL A 185 -18.57 -12.50 19.32
CA VAL A 185 -17.33 -13.28 19.48
C VAL A 185 -17.50 -14.71 18.95
N SER A 186 -18.64 -15.35 19.21
CA SER A 186 -18.90 -16.72 18.75
C SER A 186 -19.00 -16.89 17.23
N GLN A 187 -19.08 -15.78 16.47
CA GLN A 187 -19.05 -15.81 15.01
C GLN A 187 -17.65 -15.99 14.43
N TYR A 188 -16.60 -15.89 15.27
CA TYR A 188 -15.20 -15.97 14.87
C TYR A 188 -14.47 -17.12 15.58
N PRO A 189 -14.96 -18.38 15.51
CA PRO A 189 -14.23 -19.50 16.07
C PRO A 189 -12.89 -19.69 15.34
N ALA A 190 -11.90 -20.24 16.05
CA ALA A 190 -10.56 -20.48 15.53
C ALA A 190 -10.52 -21.13 14.13
N SER A 191 -11.38 -22.11 13.88
CA SER A 191 -11.48 -22.81 12.59
C SER A 191 -11.95 -21.93 11.43
N VAL A 192 -12.90 -21.01 11.68
CA VAL A 192 -13.40 -20.05 10.69
C VAL A 192 -12.33 -19.01 10.41
N VAL A 193 -11.71 -18.45 11.45
CA VAL A 193 -10.64 -17.45 11.30
C VAL A 193 -9.48 -18.01 10.49
N ARG A 194 -9.04 -19.24 10.79
CA ARG A 194 -7.99 -19.93 10.02
C ARG A 194 -8.36 -20.09 8.55
N LYS A 195 -9.59 -20.53 8.26
CA LYS A 195 -10.09 -20.70 6.89
C LYS A 195 -10.15 -19.37 6.14
N ASP A 196 -10.63 -18.32 6.79
CA ASP A 196 -10.74 -16.99 6.18
C ASP A 196 -9.37 -16.37 5.91
N LEU A 197 -8.40 -16.55 6.82
CA LEU A 197 -7.01 -16.15 6.60
C LEU A 197 -6.38 -16.89 5.41
N ALA A 198 -6.64 -18.20 5.25
CA ALA A 198 -6.12 -18.96 4.11
C ALA A 198 -6.72 -18.48 2.77
N HIS A 199 -8.02 -18.18 2.73
CA HIS A 199 -8.63 -17.56 1.54
C HIS A 199 -8.09 -16.17 1.27
N LEU A 200 -7.91 -15.39 2.33
CA LEU A 200 -7.39 -14.03 2.25
C LEU A 200 -5.98 -14.03 1.65
N TYR A 201 -5.10 -14.94 2.10
CA TYR A 201 -3.76 -15.08 1.55
C TYR A 201 -3.79 -15.29 0.03
N LYS A 202 -4.58 -16.25 -0.46
CA LYS A 202 -4.75 -16.51 -1.90
C LYS A 202 -5.27 -15.29 -2.66
N LYS A 203 -6.09 -14.45 -2.03
CA LYS A 203 -6.56 -13.20 -2.63
C LYS A 203 -5.43 -12.18 -2.75
N ILE A 204 -4.63 -12.02 -1.70
CA ILE A 204 -3.50 -11.07 -1.66
C ILE A 204 -2.40 -11.51 -2.63
N GLU A 205 -2.14 -12.82 -2.73
CA GLU A 205 -1.23 -13.41 -3.72
C GLU A 205 -1.63 -13.02 -5.15
N LYS A 206 -2.94 -13.06 -5.47
CA LYS A 206 -3.44 -12.56 -6.75
C LYS A 206 -3.28 -11.05 -6.91
N HIS A 207 -3.32 -10.27 -5.84
CA HIS A 207 -3.15 -8.83 -5.93
C HIS A 207 -1.69 -8.48 -6.27
N PHE A 208 -0.73 -9.05 -5.53
CA PHE A 208 0.71 -8.79 -5.66
C PHE A 208 1.42 -9.90 -6.45
N SER A 209 0.86 -10.30 -7.58
CA SER A 209 1.41 -11.38 -8.42
C SER A 209 2.49 -10.91 -9.41
N SER A 210 2.99 -9.68 -9.24
CA SER A 210 3.98 -9.09 -10.15
C SER A 210 5.36 -9.65 -9.86
N GLU A 211 5.97 -10.33 -10.83
CA GLU A 211 7.37 -10.81 -10.76
C GLU A 211 8.37 -9.65 -10.56
N GLU A 212 7.96 -8.43 -10.89
CA GLU A 212 8.83 -7.24 -10.83
C GLU A 212 8.96 -6.67 -9.41
N GLU A 213 8.08 -7.09 -8.49
CA GLU A 213 8.02 -6.58 -7.12
C GLU A 213 8.09 -7.73 -6.10
N GLU A 214 9.23 -8.42 -6.10
CA GLU A 214 9.55 -9.45 -5.13
C GLU A 214 9.45 -8.89 -3.70
N GLY A 215 8.75 -9.60 -2.82
CA GLY A 215 8.65 -9.24 -1.41
C GLY A 215 7.40 -8.44 -1.03
N LEU A 216 6.69 -7.77 -1.96
CA LEU A 216 5.51 -6.97 -1.61
C LEU A 216 4.39 -7.80 -1.01
N LEU A 217 4.18 -9.02 -1.51
CA LEU A 217 3.24 -9.98 -0.92
C LEU A 217 3.58 -10.26 0.55
N GLN A 218 4.85 -10.56 0.84
CA GLN A 218 5.32 -10.88 2.18
C GLN A 218 5.22 -9.67 3.11
N VAL A 219 5.53 -8.48 2.62
CA VAL A 219 5.39 -7.22 3.36
C VAL A 219 3.92 -6.93 3.69
N ALA A 220 3.02 -7.04 2.70
CA ALA A 220 1.59 -6.85 2.91
C ALA A 220 1.02 -7.90 3.88
N TRP A 221 1.41 -9.17 3.73
CA TRP A 221 0.99 -10.24 4.62
C TRP A 221 1.44 -10.02 6.06
N ARG A 222 2.68 -9.57 6.25
CA ARG A 222 3.19 -9.18 7.57
C ARG A 222 2.42 -8.01 8.15
N GLY A 223 2.13 -6.98 7.36
CA GLY A 223 1.31 -5.85 7.80
C GLY A 223 -0.09 -6.29 8.25
N ILE A 224 -0.70 -7.23 7.54
CA ILE A 224 -1.98 -7.84 7.91
C ILE A 224 -1.86 -8.62 9.21
N GLN A 225 -0.83 -9.45 9.38
CA GLN A 225 -0.56 -10.14 10.64
C GLN A 225 -0.48 -9.15 11.81
N ASP A 226 0.32 -8.09 11.66
CA ASP A 226 0.50 -7.08 12.71
C ASP A 226 -0.81 -6.36 13.05
N GLU A 227 -1.65 -6.07 12.05
CA GLU A 227 -2.96 -5.46 12.26
C GLU A 227 -3.95 -6.42 12.94
N PHE A 228 -3.96 -7.70 12.58
CA PHE A 228 -4.75 -8.72 13.28
C PHE A 228 -4.35 -8.86 14.75
N ILE A 229 -3.05 -8.84 15.04
CA ILE A 229 -2.52 -8.87 16.41
C ILE A 229 -3.01 -7.64 17.18
N ARG A 230 -2.86 -6.42 16.61
CA ARG A 230 -3.34 -5.18 17.24
C ARG A 230 -4.84 -5.25 17.56
N GLN A 231 -5.67 -5.72 16.63
CA GLN A 231 -7.11 -5.83 16.86
C GLN A 231 -7.44 -6.90 17.90
N HIS A 232 -6.76 -8.05 17.90
CA HIS A 232 -6.96 -9.10 18.91
C HIS A 232 -6.63 -8.60 20.33
N GLU A 233 -5.51 -7.89 20.50
CA GLU A 233 -5.12 -7.28 21.77
C GLU A 233 -6.13 -6.22 22.20
N ARG A 234 -6.55 -5.35 21.27
CA ARG A 234 -7.57 -4.33 21.50
C ARG A 234 -8.88 -4.94 21.99
N PHE A 235 -9.40 -5.96 21.32
CA PHE A 235 -10.64 -6.64 21.70
C PHE A 235 -10.51 -7.32 23.05
N SER A 236 -9.41 -8.05 23.27
CA SER A 236 -9.15 -8.74 24.54
C SER A 236 -9.08 -7.76 25.73
N ARG A 237 -8.48 -6.58 25.52
CA ARG A 237 -8.46 -5.49 26.52
C ARG A 237 -9.86 -4.97 26.81
N LEU A 238 -10.64 -4.62 25.78
CA LEU A 238 -12.00 -4.10 25.95
C LEU A 238 -12.94 -5.12 26.62
N ILE A 239 -12.79 -6.40 26.29
CA ILE A 239 -13.51 -7.48 26.97
C ILE A 239 -13.21 -7.47 28.48
N ARG A 240 -11.92 -7.38 28.85
CA ARG A 240 -11.48 -7.39 30.25
C ARG A 240 -11.97 -6.16 31.02
N GLU A 241 -11.91 -4.99 30.40
CA GLU A 241 -12.27 -3.71 31.03
C GLU A 241 -13.79 -3.51 31.14
N CYS A 242 -14.54 -3.86 30.10
CA CYS A 242 -15.98 -3.57 30.03
C CYS A 242 -16.86 -4.76 30.45
N TYR A 243 -16.31 -5.98 30.53
CA TYR A 243 -17.08 -7.21 30.76
C TYR A 243 -16.40 -8.23 31.70
N PRO A 244 -15.88 -7.80 32.88
CA PRO A 244 -15.07 -8.67 33.75
C PRO A 244 -15.80 -9.96 34.18
N ASP A 245 -17.09 -9.89 34.47
CA ASP A 245 -17.91 -11.04 34.91
C ASP A 245 -18.75 -11.67 33.79
N ALA A 246 -18.35 -11.50 32.53
CA ALA A 246 -19.06 -12.13 31.42
C ALA A 246 -18.61 -13.57 31.16
N GLY A 247 -17.40 -13.95 31.62
CA GLY A 247 -16.79 -15.23 31.27
C GLY A 247 -16.58 -15.41 29.77
N VAL A 248 -16.50 -14.30 29.02
CA VAL A 248 -16.27 -14.29 27.57
C VAL A 248 -14.82 -13.88 27.30
N GLN A 249 -14.19 -14.54 26.35
CA GLN A 249 -12.89 -14.20 25.78
C GLN A 249 -12.96 -14.43 24.27
N MET A 250 -11.98 -13.95 23.51
CA MET A 250 -11.87 -14.27 22.09
C MET A 250 -11.83 -15.80 21.89
N GLU A 251 -12.52 -16.32 20.86
CA GLU A 251 -12.60 -17.77 20.57
C GLU A 251 -11.27 -18.40 20.09
N PHE A 252 -10.22 -17.60 19.98
CA PHE A 252 -8.88 -18.04 19.62
C PHE A 252 -7.85 -17.21 20.38
N SER A 253 -6.77 -17.87 20.76
CA SER A 253 -5.63 -17.27 21.45
C SER A 253 -4.69 -16.54 20.49
N MET A 254 -3.84 -15.67 21.04
CA MET A 254 -2.76 -15.03 20.27
C MET A 254 -1.79 -16.07 19.68
N GLN A 255 -1.53 -17.16 20.41
CA GLN A 255 -0.66 -18.24 19.94
C GLN A 255 -1.25 -18.98 18.73
N GLU A 256 -2.55 -19.27 18.75
CA GLU A 256 -3.25 -19.87 17.61
C GLU A 256 -3.24 -18.93 16.39
N LEU A 257 -3.49 -17.63 16.59
CA LEU A 257 -3.43 -16.64 15.52
C LEU A 257 -2.05 -16.64 14.83
N LEU A 258 -0.97 -16.56 15.61
CA LEU A 258 0.40 -16.63 15.09
C LEU A 258 0.69 -17.96 14.39
N GLY A 259 0.14 -19.06 14.93
CA GLY A 259 0.18 -20.38 14.31
C GLY A 259 -0.43 -20.38 12.91
N PHE A 260 -1.64 -19.81 12.76
CA PHE A 260 -2.32 -19.73 11.47
C PHE A 260 -1.50 -18.96 10.42
N PHE A 261 -0.99 -17.78 10.77
CA PHE A 261 -0.16 -16.98 9.86
C PHE A 261 1.13 -17.72 9.44
N SER A 262 1.78 -18.40 10.38
CA SER A 262 3.00 -19.18 10.14
C SER A 262 2.75 -20.38 9.22
N GLU A 263 1.68 -21.14 9.47
CA GLU A 263 1.30 -22.29 8.64
C GLU A 263 0.95 -21.88 7.21
N ILE A 264 0.16 -20.79 7.06
CA ILE A 264 -0.23 -20.28 5.74
C ILE A 264 1.02 -19.83 4.97
N ALA A 265 1.92 -19.07 5.59
CA ALA A 265 3.16 -18.65 4.94
C ALA A 265 4.03 -19.84 4.50
N LYS A 266 4.16 -20.89 5.32
CA LYS A 266 4.93 -22.09 4.99
C LYS A 266 4.34 -22.93 3.86
N THR A 267 3.02 -22.93 3.72
CA THR A 267 2.31 -23.76 2.71
C THR A 267 2.43 -23.15 1.30
N HIS A 268 2.80 -21.88 1.21
CA HIS A 268 2.87 -21.10 -0.03
C HIS A 268 4.29 -20.61 -0.38
N HIS A 269 5.31 -21.15 0.31
CA HIS A 269 6.72 -20.98 -0.02
C HIS A 269 7.27 -22.19 -0.80
#